data_AF-A0A3E0CSG5-F1
#
_entry.id   AF-A0A3E0CSG5-F1
#
_cell.length_a   1.000
_cell.length_b   1.000
_cell.length_c   1.000
_cell.angle_alpha   90.00
_cell.angle_beta   90.00
_cell.angle_gamma   90.00
#
_symmetry.space_group_name_H-M   'P 1'
#
loop_
_entity.id
_entity.type
_entity.pdbx_description
1 polymer ?
#
loop_
_entity_poly.entity_id
_entity_poly.type
_entity_poly.pdbx_seq_one_letter_code
_entity_poly.pdbx_strand_id
1 'polypeptide(L)'
;MSKSVKNSRTTSRPPVDALQYEKLALSAFGLAERQLGQLDKLVTFVASIVRSPAVTREERHRQRKLLELLLDTVEDYHREVEIDRELYQVMALDAKGIPERRITARRAADLLAKATRTAAGSRERIGATRRTENKQMQFKTVSRRTATAH
;
A
#
# COMPACT_ATOMS: atom_id res chain seq x y z
N MET A 1 1.29 -37.38 -36.86
CA MET A 1 1.17 -36.23 -37.79
C MET A 1 0.47 -35.08 -37.09
N SER A 2 1.23 -34.03 -36.81
CA SER A 2 0.90 -32.83 -36.04
C SER A 2 0.03 -31.85 -36.83
N LYS A 3 -0.98 -31.21 -36.23
CA LYS A 3 -1.44 -29.83 -36.52
C LYS A 3 -2.14 -29.26 -35.27
N SER A 4 -1.43 -28.51 -34.43
CA SER A 4 -1.15 -27.07 -34.52
C SER A 4 -2.18 -26.23 -33.76
N VAL A 5 -1.84 -25.91 -32.51
CA VAL A 5 -2.37 -24.81 -31.70
C VAL A 5 -2.35 -23.52 -32.52
N LYS A 6 -3.49 -22.95 -32.89
CA LYS A 6 -3.55 -21.59 -33.42
C LYS A 6 -4.75 -20.83 -32.88
N ASN A 7 -4.39 -19.85 -32.05
CA ASN A 7 -5.02 -18.53 -31.95
C ASN A 7 -6.21 -18.42 -31.01
N SER A 8 -5.91 -18.46 -29.71
CA SER A 8 -6.56 -17.54 -28.78
C SER A 8 -6.27 -16.12 -29.28
N ARG A 9 -7.18 -15.56 -30.08
CA ARG A 9 -7.22 -14.13 -30.40
C ARG A 9 -7.43 -13.40 -29.07
N THR A 10 -6.34 -13.12 -28.37
CA THR A 10 -6.22 -11.90 -27.57
C THR A 10 -6.63 -10.79 -28.52
N THR A 11 -7.82 -10.24 -28.29
CA THR A 11 -8.35 -9.10 -29.01
C THR A 11 -7.24 -8.07 -29.12
N SER A 12 -6.69 -7.92 -30.32
CA SER A 12 -5.66 -6.94 -30.62
C SER A 12 -6.21 -5.60 -30.21
N ARG A 13 -5.54 -4.99 -29.24
CA ARG A 13 -5.81 -3.64 -28.78
C ARG A 13 -5.89 -2.72 -30.00
N PRO A 14 -6.82 -1.77 -30.09
CA PRO A 14 -6.52 -0.57 -30.84
C PRO A 14 -5.26 0.04 -30.21
N PRO A 15 -4.25 0.48 -30.98
CA PRO A 15 -3.10 1.14 -30.41
C PRO A 15 -3.60 2.35 -29.62
N VAL A 16 -3.60 2.25 -28.29
CA VAL A 16 -3.87 3.41 -27.46
C VAL A 16 -2.71 4.35 -27.70
N ASP A 17 -3.04 5.60 -28.02
CA ASP A 17 -2.07 6.61 -28.41
C ASP A 17 -1.03 6.72 -27.30
N ALA A 18 0.22 6.36 -27.60
CA ALA A 18 1.31 6.31 -26.63
C ALA A 18 1.48 7.67 -25.92
N LEU A 19 1.13 8.74 -26.62
CA LEU A 19 1.11 10.12 -26.13
C LEU A 19 0.10 10.34 -24.99
N GLN A 20 -1.04 9.67 -25.01
CA GLN A 20 -2.05 9.76 -23.94
C GLN A 20 -1.56 9.10 -22.65
N TYR A 21 -0.88 7.96 -22.79
CA TYR A 21 -0.26 7.27 -21.67
C TYR A 21 0.91 8.04 -21.07
N GLU A 22 1.73 8.66 -21.91
CA GLU A 22 2.81 9.54 -21.47
C GLU A 22 2.27 10.69 -20.64
N LYS A 23 1.22 11.39 -21.12
CA LYS A 23 0.56 12.47 -20.37
C LYS A 23 0.01 11.99 -19.02
N LEU A 24 -0.64 10.83 -19.03
CA LEU A 24 -1.21 10.23 -17.84
C LEU A 24 -0.12 9.82 -16.82
N ALA A 25 0.98 9.25 -17.31
CA ALA A 25 2.14 8.91 -16.49
C ALA A 25 2.81 10.17 -15.90
N LEU A 26 2.95 11.24 -16.69
CA LEU A 26 3.47 12.52 -16.21
C LEU A 26 2.55 13.15 -15.15
N SER A 27 1.23 13.06 -15.32
CA SER A 27 0.29 13.53 -14.28
C SER A 27 0.40 12.71 -12.99
N ALA A 28 0.49 11.39 -13.10
CA ALA A 28 0.69 10.49 -11.97
C ALA A 28 2.00 10.79 -11.22
N PHE A 29 3.07 11.06 -11.97
CA PHE A 29 4.35 11.46 -11.40
C PHE A 29 4.24 12.79 -10.64
N GLY A 30 3.62 13.81 -11.23
CA GLY A 30 3.42 15.10 -10.56
C GLY A 30 2.56 15.01 -9.30
N LEU A 31 1.55 14.13 -9.28
CA LEU A 31 0.77 13.84 -8.07
C LEU A 31 1.63 13.20 -6.97
N ALA A 32 2.49 12.25 -7.33
CA ALA A 32 3.42 11.64 -6.38
C ALA A 32 4.43 12.65 -5.80
N GLU A 33 4.97 13.55 -6.62
CA GLU A 33 5.84 14.63 -6.15
C GLU A 33 5.12 15.58 -5.18
N ARG A 34 3.86 15.91 -5.48
CA ARG A 34 3.00 16.70 -4.60
C ARG A 34 2.79 16.01 -3.24
N GLN A 35 2.48 14.72 -3.24
CA GLN A 35 2.31 13.92 -2.02
C GLN A 35 3.59 13.87 -1.19
N LEU A 36 4.76 13.73 -1.85
CA LEU A 36 6.05 13.78 -1.17
C LEU A 36 6.25 15.14 -0.47
N GLY A 37 5.99 16.24 -1.17
CA GLY A 37 6.10 17.58 -0.61
C GLY A 37 5.09 17.86 0.51
N GLN A 38 3.90 17.24 0.47
CA GLN A 38 2.92 17.29 1.55
C GLN A 38 3.43 16.56 2.79
N LEU A 39 3.99 15.36 2.63
CA LEU A 39 4.57 14.59 3.73
C LEU A 39 5.75 15.32 4.39
N ASP A 40 6.63 15.93 3.60
CA ASP A 40 7.76 16.71 4.14
C ASP A 40 7.29 17.88 5.01
N LYS A 41 6.19 18.54 4.64
CA LYS A 41 5.58 19.61 5.44
C LYS A 41 5.04 19.06 6.76
N LEU A 42 4.33 17.91 6.73
CA LEU A 42 3.82 17.27 7.93
C LEU A 42 4.96 16.84 8.87
N VAL A 43 6.02 16.23 8.32
CA VAL A 43 7.20 15.82 9.08
C VAL A 43 7.85 17.04 9.73
N THR A 44 8.04 18.13 8.99
CA THR A 44 8.61 19.37 9.50
C THR A 44 7.75 19.97 10.61
N PHE A 45 6.43 20.00 10.41
CA PHE A 45 5.49 20.51 11.38
C PHE A 45 5.51 19.70 12.69
N VAL A 46 5.39 18.38 12.60
CA VAL A 46 5.46 17.48 13.77
C VAL A 46 6.82 17.61 14.47
N ALA A 47 7.92 17.65 13.73
CA ALA A 47 9.25 17.85 14.28
C ALA A 47 9.36 19.17 15.06
N SER A 48 8.70 20.24 14.59
CA SER A 48 8.67 21.53 15.29
C SER A 48 7.99 21.44 16.66
N ILE A 49 6.87 20.70 16.75
CA ILE A 49 6.13 20.46 17.99
C ILE A 49 6.98 19.64 18.96
N VAL A 50 7.61 18.56 18.47
CA VAL A 50 8.43 17.66 19.29
C VAL A 50 9.67 18.37 19.84
N ARG A 51 10.33 19.21 19.03
CA ARG A 51 11.53 19.95 19.44
C ARG A 51 11.24 21.11 20.40
N SER A 52 10.00 21.58 20.45
CA SER A 52 9.60 22.75 21.26
C SER A 52 8.53 22.35 22.28
N PRO A 53 8.90 21.59 23.33
CA PRO A 53 7.95 21.13 24.34
C PRO A 53 7.37 22.32 25.13
N ALA A 54 6.05 22.32 25.33
CA ALA A 54 5.38 23.36 26.10
C ALA A 54 5.63 23.20 27.61
N VAL A 55 6.14 24.25 28.24
CA VAL A 55 6.38 24.33 29.68
C VAL A 55 5.23 25.10 30.35
N THR A 56 4.71 26.14 29.68
CA THR A 56 3.63 26.97 30.22
C THR A 56 2.24 26.49 29.80
N ARG A 57 1.19 26.97 30.50
CA ARG A 57 -0.21 26.68 30.14
C ARG A 57 -0.57 27.26 28.77
N GLU A 58 -0.09 28.47 28.47
CA GLU A 58 -0.33 29.13 27.18
C GLU A 58 0.36 28.41 26.03
N GLU A 59 1.58 27.91 26.23
CA GLU A 59 2.26 27.07 25.25
C GLU A 59 1.52 25.76 24.99
N ARG A 60 0.99 25.12 26.04
CA ARG A 60 0.17 23.90 25.88
C ARG A 60 -1.11 24.17 25.10
N HIS A 61 -1.76 25.32 25.32
CA HIS A 61 -2.94 25.70 24.56
C HIS A 61 -2.58 25.97 23.08
N ARG A 62 -1.47 26.67 22.82
CA ARG A 62 -0.95 26.88 21.46
C ARG A 62 -0.58 25.58 20.76
N GLN A 63 0.12 24.66 21.44
CA GLN A 63 0.44 23.34 20.90
C GLN A 63 -0.81 22.54 20.56
N ARG A 64 -1.85 22.58 21.41
CA ARG A 64 -3.12 21.92 21.12
C ARG A 64 -3.76 22.45 19.84
N LYS A 65 -3.77 23.77 19.66
CA LYS A 65 -4.25 24.40 18.42
C LYS A 65 -3.43 24.00 17.19
N LEU A 66 -2.11 23.87 17.33
CA LEU A 66 -1.24 23.36 16.26
C LEU A 66 -1.55 21.90 15.92
N LEU A 67 -1.85 21.06 16.92
CA LEU A 67 -2.26 19.67 16.70
C LEU A 67 -3.63 19.56 16.03
N GLU A 68 -4.57 20.45 16.36
CA GLU A 68 -5.87 20.56 15.66
C GLU A 68 -5.65 20.92 14.18
N LEU A 69 -4.82 21.92 13.90
CA LEU A 69 -4.44 22.28 12.53
C LEU A 69 -3.78 21.13 11.77
N LEU A 70 -2.91 20.35 12.44
CA LEU A 70 -2.29 19.17 11.85
C LEU A 70 -3.34 18.13 11.46
N LEU A 71 -4.31 17.86 12.34
CA LEU A 71 -5.38 16.91 12.08
C LEU A 71 -6.17 17.32 10.84
N ASP A 72 -6.63 18.58 10.79
CA ASP A 72 -7.37 19.13 9.65
C ASP A 72 -6.57 18.99 8.35
N THR A 73 -5.28 19.33 8.39
CA THR A 73 -4.39 19.26 7.21
C THR A 73 -4.17 17.82 6.74
N VAL A 74 -4.01 16.87 7.67
CA VAL A 74 -3.84 15.45 7.34
C VAL A 74 -5.11 14.88 6.72
N GLU A 75 -6.28 15.25 7.25
CA GLU A 75 -7.56 14.84 6.67
C GLU A 75 -7.75 15.39 5.26
N ASP A 76 -7.39 16.66 5.02
CA ASP A 76 -7.46 17.24 3.69
C ASP A 76 -6.53 16.52 2.71
N TYR A 77 -5.27 16.25 3.10
CA TYR A 77 -4.35 15.45 2.28
C TYR A 77 -4.87 14.03 2.05
N HIS A 78 -5.50 13.40 3.04
CA HIS A 78 -6.09 12.08 2.87
C HIS A 78 -7.20 12.09 1.80
N ARG A 79 -8.11 13.05 1.86
CA ARG A 79 -9.20 13.20 0.87
C ARG A 79 -8.64 13.42 -0.55
N GLU A 80 -7.58 14.21 -0.68
CA GLU A 80 -6.92 14.41 -1.98
C GLU A 80 -6.30 13.11 -2.52
N VAL A 81 -5.63 12.32 -1.68
CA VAL A 81 -5.06 11.02 -2.08
C VAL A 81 -6.15 10.03 -2.47
N GLU A 82 -7.31 10.04 -1.80
CA GLU A 82 -8.45 9.19 -2.18
C GLU A 82 -8.98 9.50 -3.57
N ILE A 83 -9.05 10.79 -3.94
CA ILE A 83 -9.42 11.22 -5.30
C ILE A 83 -8.38 10.72 -6.31
N ASP A 84 -7.09 10.85 -6.01
CA ASP A 84 -6.01 10.40 -6.88
C ASP A 84 -5.96 8.86 -7.03
N ARG A 85 -6.40 8.12 -6.01
CA ARG A 85 -6.40 6.65 -6.01
C ARG A 85 -7.24 6.07 -7.15
N GLU A 86 -8.36 6.69 -7.50
CA GLU A 86 -9.20 6.26 -8.61
C GLU A 86 -8.45 6.35 -9.94
N LEU A 87 -7.69 7.43 -10.15
CA LEU A 87 -6.85 7.63 -11.34
C LEU A 87 -5.79 6.52 -11.47
N TYR A 88 -5.06 6.24 -10.39
CA TYR A 88 -4.07 5.16 -10.39
C TYR A 88 -4.69 3.78 -10.63
N GLN A 89 -5.90 3.55 -10.12
CA GLN A 89 -6.61 2.29 -10.36
C GLN A 89 -7.00 2.13 -11.83
N VAL A 90 -7.49 3.18 -12.49
CA VAL A 90 -7.78 3.17 -13.93
C VAL A 90 -6.52 2.90 -14.74
N MET A 91 -5.42 3.60 -14.45
CA MET A 91 -4.11 3.36 -15.08
C MET A 91 -3.65 1.92 -14.94
N ALA A 92 -3.74 1.36 -13.73
CA ALA A 92 -3.30 -0.01 -13.45
C ALA A 92 -4.17 -1.07 -14.14
N LEU A 93 -5.47 -0.82 -14.29
CA LEU A 93 -6.39 -1.72 -15.00
C LEU A 93 -6.14 -1.68 -16.51
N ASP A 94 -5.95 -0.48 -17.07
CA ASP A 94 -5.67 -0.30 -18.49
C ASP A 94 -4.29 -0.86 -18.88
N ALA A 95 -3.24 -0.64 -18.06
CA ALA A 95 -1.93 -1.24 -18.25
C ALA A 95 -1.94 -2.79 -18.21
N LYS A 96 -2.88 -3.38 -17.45
CA LYS A 96 -3.12 -4.84 -17.43
C LYS A 96 -3.92 -5.35 -18.63
N GLY A 97 -4.29 -4.47 -19.57
CA GLY A 97 -5.12 -4.80 -20.72
C GLY A 97 -6.54 -5.20 -20.32
N ILE A 98 -7.05 -4.68 -19.19
CA ILE A 98 -8.43 -4.84 -18.78
C ILE A 98 -9.17 -3.60 -19.32
N PRO A 99 -9.85 -3.70 -20.48
CA PRO A 99 -10.49 -2.54 -21.10
C PRO A 99 -11.57 -1.96 -20.17
N GLU A 100 -11.94 -0.69 -20.39
CA GLU A 100 -13.16 -0.03 -19.90
C GLU A 100 -14.44 -0.80 -20.32
N ARG A 101 -14.58 -2.03 -19.88
CA ARG A 101 -15.87 -2.67 -19.78
C ARG A 101 -16.41 -2.13 -18.48
N ARG A 102 -17.51 -1.37 -18.53
CA ARG A 102 -18.42 -1.21 -17.39
C ARG A 102 -18.36 -2.52 -16.60
N ILE A 103 -17.79 -2.47 -15.40
CA ILE A 103 -17.58 -3.69 -14.63
C ILE A 103 -18.97 -4.23 -14.33
N THR A 104 -19.42 -5.19 -15.12
CA THR A 104 -20.67 -5.87 -14.83
C THR A 104 -20.48 -6.59 -13.50
N ALA A 105 -21.53 -6.66 -12.69
CA ALA A 105 -21.46 -7.24 -11.35
C ALA A 105 -20.77 -8.62 -11.34
N ARG A 106 -21.01 -9.41 -12.40
CA ARG A 106 -20.37 -10.71 -12.61
C ARG A 106 -18.85 -10.62 -12.78
N ARG A 107 -18.35 -9.63 -13.53
CA ARG A 107 -16.90 -9.44 -13.72
C ARG A 107 -16.22 -8.86 -12.48
N ALA A 108 -16.91 -8.01 -11.71
CA ALA A 108 -16.46 -7.57 -10.38
C ALA A 108 -16.30 -8.77 -9.44
N ALA A 109 -17.30 -9.63 -9.37
CA ALA A 109 -17.28 -10.84 -8.56
C ALA A 109 -16.12 -11.77 -8.97
N ASP A 110 -15.89 -11.97 -10.27
CA ASP A 110 -14.77 -12.78 -10.76
C ASP A 110 -13.40 -12.18 -10.41
N LEU A 111 -13.26 -10.85 -10.45
CA LEU A 111 -12.02 -10.16 -10.07
C LEU A 111 -11.77 -10.24 -8.56
N LEU A 112 -12.81 -10.05 -7.74
CA LEU A 112 -12.73 -10.23 -6.28
C LEU A 112 -12.34 -11.67 -5.94
N ALA A 113 -12.98 -12.66 -6.57
CA ALA A 113 -12.68 -14.08 -6.37
C ALA A 113 -11.28 -14.46 -6.85
N LYS A 114 -10.70 -13.74 -7.81
CA LYS A 114 -9.30 -13.92 -8.21
C LYS A 114 -8.37 -13.30 -7.19
N ALA A 115 -8.61 -12.06 -6.77
CA ALA A 115 -7.79 -11.37 -5.78
C ALA A 115 -7.73 -12.11 -4.43
N THR A 116 -8.85 -12.67 -3.96
CA THR A 116 -8.88 -13.50 -2.75
C THR A 116 -8.08 -14.80 -2.91
N ARG A 117 -8.09 -15.42 -4.09
CA ARG A 117 -7.25 -16.58 -4.40
C ARG A 117 -5.76 -16.22 -4.44
N THR A 118 -5.39 -15.07 -5.01
CA THR A 118 -3.99 -14.62 -5.02
C THR A 118 -3.51 -14.26 -3.60
N ALA A 119 -4.38 -13.66 -2.77
CA ALA A 119 -4.09 -13.37 -1.37
C ALA A 119 -4.01 -14.63 -0.50
N ALA A 120 -4.80 -15.67 -0.80
CA ALA A 120 -4.68 -16.97 -0.15
C ALA A 120 -3.37 -17.67 -0.54
N GLY A 121 -2.99 -17.65 -1.82
CA GLY A 121 -1.73 -18.23 -2.29
C GLY A 121 -0.49 -17.50 -1.76
N SER A 122 -0.55 -16.17 -1.55
CA SER A 122 0.53 -15.45 -0.87
C SER A 122 0.62 -15.81 0.62
N ARG A 123 -0.52 -16.04 1.29
CA ARG A 123 -0.57 -16.51 2.68
C ARG A 123 -0.06 -17.95 2.84
N GLU A 124 -0.32 -18.82 1.87
CA GLU A 124 0.24 -20.18 1.84
C GLU A 124 1.76 -20.18 1.61
N ARG A 125 2.26 -19.29 0.75
CA ARG A 125 3.72 -19.10 0.58
C ARG A 125 4.39 -18.61 1.87
N ILE A 126 3.76 -17.71 2.62
CA ILE A 126 4.25 -17.25 3.93
C ILE A 126 4.14 -18.37 5.00
N GLY A 127 3.12 -19.22 4.93
CA GLY A 127 2.95 -20.38 5.81
C GLY A 127 3.97 -21.50 5.55
N ALA A 128 4.37 -21.69 4.29
CA ALA A 128 5.39 -22.67 3.90
C ALA A 128 6.78 -22.29 4.44
N THR A 129 7.16 -21.00 4.39
CA THR A 129 8.44 -20.53 4.98
C THR A 129 8.47 -20.67 6.51
N ARG A 130 7.33 -20.46 7.20
CA ARG A 130 7.26 -20.67 8.66
C ARG A 130 7.37 -22.13 9.09
N ARG A 131 7.01 -23.11 8.24
CA ARG A 131 7.13 -24.54 8.59
C ARG A 131 8.55 -25.07 8.48
N THR A 132 9.43 -24.43 7.71
CA THR A 132 10.84 -24.84 7.59
C THR A 132 11.75 -24.24 8.67
N GLU A 133 11.39 -23.11 9.27
CA GLU A 133 12.20 -22.48 10.34
C GLU A 133 12.01 -23.13 11.72
N ASN A 134 10.93 -23.88 11.94
CA ASN A 134 10.56 -24.34 13.29
C ASN A 134 11.18 -25.69 13.71
N LYS A 135 12.30 -26.12 13.10
CA LYS A 135 12.89 -27.45 13.38
C LYS A 135 14.30 -27.47 13.97
N GLN A 136 14.93 -26.35 14.30
CA GLN A 136 16.23 -26.39 14.99
C GLN A 136 16.44 -25.23 15.95
N MET A 137 15.89 -25.34 17.16
CA MET A 137 16.53 -24.84 18.38
C MET A 137 16.11 -25.70 19.56
N GLN A 138 16.76 -26.86 19.74
CA GLN A 138 16.75 -27.55 21.03
C GLN A 138 17.69 -26.80 21.97
N PHE A 139 17.14 -25.93 22.80
CA PHE A 139 17.86 -25.41 23.97
C PHE A 139 18.01 -26.56 24.98
N LYS A 140 19.25 -27.00 25.21
CA LYS A 140 19.57 -27.93 26.30
C LYS A 140 19.49 -27.17 27.63
N THR A 141 18.43 -27.39 28.39
CA THR A 141 18.30 -26.90 29.75
C THR A 141 19.20 -27.73 30.67
N VAL A 142 20.31 -27.15 31.12
CA VAL A 142 21.17 -27.75 32.15
C VAL A 142 20.47 -27.55 33.50
N SER A 143 19.98 -28.64 34.09
CA SER A 143 19.49 -28.67 35.46
C SER A 143 20.65 -28.47 36.43
N ARG A 144 20.65 -27.36 37.19
CA ARG A 144 21.58 -27.16 38.30
C ARG A 144 20.81 -27.18 39.62
N ARG A 145 21.17 -28.16 40.43
CA ARG A 145 20.62 -28.51 41.76
C ARG A 145 20.62 -27.32 42.71
N THR A 146 19.52 -27.20 43.46
CA THR A 146 19.42 -26.41 44.68
C THR A 146 20.30 -27.03 45.77
N ALA A 147 21.15 -26.20 46.39
CA ALA A 147 21.80 -26.54 47.64
C ALA A 147 21.22 -25.64 48.74
N THR A 148 20.47 -26.26 49.65
CA THR A 148 20.08 -25.73 50.94
C THR A 148 21.29 -25.64 51.86
N ALA A 149 21.43 -24.52 52.58
CA ALA A 149 22.21 -24.46 53.81
C ALA A 149 21.57 -23.45 54.78
N HIS A 150 21.60 -23.84 56.05
CA HIS A 150 20.96 -23.28 57.23
C HIS A 150 21.48 -21.90 57.66
#